data_AF-V5GXI6-F1
#
_entry.id   AF-V5GXI6-F1
#
_cell.length_a   1.000
_cell.length_b   1.000
_cell.length_c   1.000
_cell.angle_alpha   90.00
_cell.angle_beta   90.00
_cell.angle_gamma   90.00
#
_symmetry.space_group_name_H-M   'P 1'
#
loop_
_entity.id
_entity.type
_entity.pdbx_description
1 polymer ?
#
loop_
_entity_poly.entity_id
_entity_poly.type
_entity_poly.pdbx_seq_one_letter_code
_entity_poly.pdbx_strand_id
1 'polypeptide(L)' 'MWELVQGSLLTLGVRESEARGLWSVLGAICHLGEAGTLRGTSGRLQFQRGDSAQRAALLLGTSVEDLHR' A
#
# COMPACT_ATOMS: atom_id res chain seq x y z
N MET A 1 -2.60 -17.14 -14.51
CA MET A 1 -1.50 -16.15 -14.40
C MET A 1 -1.08 -15.94 -12.95
N TRP A 2 -2.00 -15.71 -12.00
CA TRP A 2 -1.67 -15.59 -10.57
C TRP A 2 -0.99 -16.83 -9.96
N GLU A 3 -1.45 -18.03 -10.33
CA GLU A 3 -0.83 -19.31 -9.92
C GLU A 3 0.66 -19.42 -10.29
N LEU A 4 1.08 -18.81 -11.41
CA LEU A 4 2.49 -18.82 -11.81
C LEU A 4 3.33 -17.99 -10.85
N VAL A 5 2.81 -16.85 -10.39
CA VAL A 5 3.50 -15.99 -9.44
C VAL A 5 3.59 -16.68 -8.08
N GLN A 6 2.49 -17.25 -7.58
CA GLN A 6 2.50 -18.00 -6.33
C GLN A 6 3.43 -19.22 -6.38
N GLY A 7 3.37 -20.00 -7.46
CA GLY A 7 4.27 -21.14 -7.68
C GLY A 7 5.74 -20.73 -7.76
N SER A 8 6.04 -19.58 -8.38
CA SER A 8 7.41 -19.04 -8.44
C SER A 8 7.93 -18.64 -7.07
N LEU A 9 7.11 -17.98 -6.23
CA LEU A 9 7.49 -17.62 -4.86
C LEU A 9 7.78 -18.87 -4.01
N LEU A 10 6.96 -19.92 -4.14
CA LEU A 10 7.20 -21.21 -3.48
C LEU A 10 8.50 -21.85 -3.96
N THR A 11 8.77 -21.81 -5.27
CA THR A 11 10.00 -22.36 -5.86
C THR A 11 11.24 -21.62 -5.37
N LEU A 12 11.14 -20.31 -5.15
CA LEU A 12 12.20 -19.47 -4.60
C LEU A 12 12.34 -19.59 -3.07
N GLY A 13 11.52 -20.41 -2.41
CA GLY A 13 11.55 -20.60 -0.96
C GLY A 13 11.01 -19.42 -0.15
N VAL A 14 10.23 -18.53 -0.78
CA VAL A 14 9.61 -17.39 -0.09
C VAL A 14 8.53 -17.92 0.85
N ARG A 15 8.64 -17.58 2.13
CA ARG A 15 7.67 -17.97 3.14
C ARG A 15 6.35 -17.24 2.91
N GLU A 16 5.26 -17.83 3.36
CA GLU A 16 3.93 -17.23 3.22
C GLU A 16 3.85 -15.84 3.90
N SER A 17 4.55 -15.63 5.02
CA SER A 17 4.63 -14.32 5.68
C SER A 17 5.36 -13.27 4.84
N GLU A 18 6.40 -13.67 4.11
CA GLU A 18 7.16 -12.78 3.22
C GLU A 18 6.32 -12.45 1.98
N ALA A 19 5.64 -13.44 1.40
CA ALA A 19 4.69 -13.23 0.32
C ALA A 19 3.55 -12.28 0.74
N ARG A 20 2.98 -12.46 1.94
CA ARG A 20 2.00 -11.52 2.50
C ARG A 20 2.55 -10.10 2.59
N GLY A 21 3.81 -9.93 3.02
CA GLY A 21 4.47 -8.63 3.01
C GLY A 21 4.51 -7.98 1.63
N LEU A 22 4.88 -8.75 0.60
CA LEU A 22 4.87 -8.28 -0.80
C LEU A 22 3.47 -7.84 -1.24
N TRP A 23 2.45 -8.62 -0.91
CA TRP A 23 1.06 -8.30 -1.26
C TRP A 23 0.53 -7.09 -0.50
N SER A 24 0.90 -6.93 0.76
CA SER A 24 0.57 -5.72 1.54
C SER A 24 1.15 -4.46 0.89
N VAL A 25 2.42 -4.51 0.43
CA VAL A 25 3.05 -3.38 -0.26
C VAL A 25 2.33 -3.06 -1.57
N LEU A 26 2.03 -4.07 -2.39
CA LEU A 26 1.30 -3.87 -3.65
C LEU A 26 -0.11 -3.30 -3.42
N GLY A 27 -0.84 -3.84 -2.44
CA GLY A 27 -2.16 -3.33 -2.06
C GLY A 27 -2.11 -1.88 -1.57
N ALA A 28 -1.08 -1.52 -0.80
CA ALA A 28 -0.87 -0.15 -0.36
C ALA A 28 -0.63 0.80 -1.53
N ILE A 29 0.18 0.42 -2.52
CA ILE A 29 0.43 1.21 -3.74
C ILE A 29 -0.88 1.48 -4.49
N CYS A 30 -1.72 0.46 -4.67
CA CYS A 30 -3.03 0.63 -5.32
C CYS A 30 -3.92 1.64 -4.56
N HIS A 31 -4.00 1.50 -3.24
CA HIS A 31 -4.78 2.43 -2.42
C HIS A 31 -4.20 3.86 -2.38
N LEU A 32 -2.88 4.03 -2.43
CA LEU A 32 -2.26 5.35 -2.57
C LEU A 32 -2.59 6.00 -3.92
N GLY A 33 -2.58 5.22 -4.99
CA GLY A 33 -3.00 5.68 -6.31
C GLY A 33 -4.44 6.19 -6.33
N GLU A 34 -5.35 5.47 -5.68
CA GLU A 34 -6.74 5.90 -5.49
C GLU A 34 -6.88 7.10 -4.55
N ALA A 35 -6.06 7.17 -3.50
CA ALA A 35 -6.10 8.24 -2.51
C ALA A 35 -5.88 9.62 -3.16
N GLY A 36 -5.02 9.66 -4.19
CA GLY A 36 -4.70 10.86 -4.94
C GLY A 36 -4.10 11.96 -4.06
N THR A 37 -3.87 13.13 -4.64
CA THR A 37 -3.38 14.29 -3.89
C THR A 37 -4.15 15.55 -4.29
N LEU A 38 -4.39 16.43 -3.32
CA LEU A 38 -4.92 17.76 -3.54
C LEU A 38 -4.08 18.80 -2.78
N ARG A 39 -4.07 20.04 -3.25
CA ARG A 39 -3.50 21.17 -2.50
C ARG A 39 -4.57 21.69 -1.55
N GLY A 40 -4.32 21.55 -0.25
CA GLY A 40 -5.20 22.09 0.78
C GLY A 40 -5.16 23.63 0.82
N THR A 41 -6.05 24.22 1.60
CA THR A 41 -6.18 25.68 1.77
C THR A 41 -4.92 26.34 2.34
N SER A 42 -4.11 25.59 3.08
CA SER A 42 -2.79 26.02 3.59
C SER A 42 -1.65 25.88 2.59
N GLY A 43 -1.94 25.47 1.34
CA GLY A 43 -0.96 25.19 0.29
C GLY A 43 -0.23 23.86 0.42
N ARG A 44 -0.44 23.13 1.54
CA ARG A 44 0.15 21.80 1.77
C ARG A 44 -0.60 20.72 0.98
N LEU A 45 0.15 19.75 0.46
CA LEU A 45 -0.46 18.57 -0.17
C LEU A 45 -1.10 17.69 0.88
N GLN A 46 -2.28 17.15 0.56
CA GLN A 46 -3.04 16.23 1.40
C GLN A 46 -3.66 15.16 0.50
N PHE A 47 -3.97 13.99 1.06
CA PHE A 47 -4.72 12.97 0.33
C PHE A 47 -6.12 13.48 0.00
N GLN A 48 -6.54 13.27 -1.25
CA GLN A 48 -7.91 13.62 -1.66
C GLN A 48 -8.94 12.68 -1.05
N ARG A 49 -8.60 11.39 -0.88
CA ARG A 49 -9.47 10.38 -0.27
C ARG A 49 -8.80 9.76 0.95
N GLY A 50 -9.23 10.22 2.14
CA GLY A 50 -8.69 9.76 3.42
C GLY A 50 -8.84 8.25 3.65
N ASP A 51 -9.98 7.65 3.28
CA ASP A 51 -10.23 6.22 3.47
C ASP A 51 -9.24 5.33 2.70
N SER A 52 -8.85 5.75 1.49
CA SER A 52 -7.86 5.01 0.69
C SER A 52 -6.47 5.15 1.31
N ALA A 53 -6.10 6.35 1.75
CA ALA A 53 -4.84 6.56 2.49
C ALA A 53 -4.78 5.74 3.79
N GLN A 54 -5.90 5.63 4.51
CA GLN A 54 -6.00 4.82 5.73
C GLN A 54 -5.82 3.33 5.45
N ARG A 55 -6.39 2.80 4.36
CA ARG A 55 -6.16 1.41 3.94
C ARG A 55 -4.70 1.15 3.58
N ALA A 56 -4.05 2.08 2.90
CA ALA A 56 -2.61 1.99 2.60
C ALA A 56 -1.77 1.97 3.88
N ALA A 57 -2.05 2.88 4.83
CA ALA A 57 -1.36 2.93 6.11
C ALA A 57 -1.51 1.62 6.90
N LEU A 58 -2.72 1.05 6.93
CA LEU A 58 -3.01 -0.24 7.58
C LEU A 58 -2.16 -1.38 7.00
N LEU A 59 -2.09 -1.50 5.66
CA LEU A 59 -1.31 -2.54 5.00
C LEU A 59 0.19 -2.40 5.25
N LEU A 60 0.69 -1.17 5.37
CA LEU A 60 2.09 -0.87 5.65
C LEU A 60 2.43 -0.95 7.15
N GLY A 61 1.44 -1.11 8.04
CA GLY A 61 1.64 -1.12 9.48
C GLY A 61 2.08 0.24 10.04
N THR A 62 1.59 1.33 9.46
CA THR A 62 1.94 2.72 9.82
C THR A 62 0.68 3.57 10.02
N SER A 63 0.85 4.84 10.40
CA SER A 63 -0.27 5.80 10.50
C SER A 63 -0.40 6.65 9.24
N VAL A 64 -1.58 7.25 9.03
CA VAL A 64 -1.76 8.23 7.94
C VAL A 64 -0.90 9.48 8.16
N GLU A 65 -0.58 9.81 9.41
CA GLU A 65 0.33 10.91 9.73
C GLU A 65 1.75 10.62 9.20
N ASP A 66 2.22 9.38 9.37
CA ASP A 66 3.53 8.96 8.87
C ASP A 66 3.59 9.02 7.33
N LEU A 67 2.47 8.77 6.64
CA LEU A 67 2.38 8.90 5.18
C LEU A 67 2.41 10.35 4.68
N HIS A 68 2.17 11.34 5.54
CA HIS A 68 2.23 12.77 5.19
C HIS A 68 3.62 13.39 5.40
N ARG A 69 4.58 12.63 5.97
CA ARG A 69 5.96 13.08 6.23
C ARG A 69 6.84 12.86 5.01
#